data_AF-A0A358GEL4-F1
#
_entry.id   AF-A0A358GEL4-F1
#
_cell.length_a   1.000
_cell.length_b   1.000
_cell.length_c   1.000
_cell.angle_alpha   90.00
_cell.angle_beta   90.00
_cell.angle_gamma   90.00
#
_symmetry.space_group_name_H-M   'P 1'
#
loop_
_entity.id
_entity.type
_entity.pdbx_description
1 polymer ?
#
loop_
_entity_poly.entity_id
_entity_poly.type
_entity_poly.pdbx_seq_one_letter_code
_entity_poly.pdbx_strand_id
1 'polypeptide(L)'
;AAAPYVPAATLAILLREWQEGRAPVHWERFAQPLLHIAATHRASELEQIAEVTEGLEHRLSRTLAQLPEPSVEALLNALKTKRYTRTKLQRMLTHLLLNHTKAKCSPEKLAEGPGYLRVLGFNAQGQSLLKHMKKTASLPVLLKPSTFVHNQLELDVQAQAAYTLACEHVDTRIMYSDYYEPPVRL
;
A
#
# COMPACT_ATOMS: atom_id res chain seq x y z
N ALA A 1 25.85 1.99 -5.19
CA ALA A 1 25.45 3.16 -6.00
C ALA A 1 24.82 4.29 -5.17
N ALA A 2 23.89 4.02 -4.23
CA ALA A 2 23.20 5.09 -3.49
C ALA A 2 24.02 5.81 -2.41
N ALA A 3 25.11 5.20 -1.90
CA ALA A 3 25.89 5.71 -0.75
C ALA A 3 26.33 7.20 -0.83
N PRO A 4 26.75 7.75 -1.99
CA PRO A 4 27.14 9.17 -2.07
C PRO A 4 25.98 10.16 -1.96
N TYR A 5 24.73 9.69 -2.07
CA TYR A 5 23.54 10.53 -2.18
C TYR A 5 22.62 10.46 -0.95
N VAL A 6 22.98 9.69 0.08
CA VAL A 6 22.16 9.48 1.28
C VAL A 6 22.99 9.57 2.56
N PRO A 7 22.39 9.97 3.70
CA PRO A 7 23.06 9.92 5.00
C PRO A 7 23.47 8.49 5.39
N ALA A 8 24.51 8.37 6.22
CA ALA A 8 25.01 7.09 6.70
C ALA A 8 23.92 6.25 7.41
N ALA A 9 23.07 6.89 8.21
CA ALA A 9 21.95 6.22 8.88
C ALA A 9 20.94 5.62 7.88
N THR A 10 20.62 6.35 6.79
CA THR A 10 19.76 5.85 5.72
C THR A 10 20.38 4.66 5.01
N LEU A 11 21.69 4.73 4.70
CA LEU A 11 22.39 3.62 4.06
C LEU A 11 22.41 2.37 4.95
N ALA A 12 22.65 2.53 6.25
CA ALA A 12 22.64 1.43 7.20
C ALA A 12 21.27 0.74 7.26
N ILE A 13 20.18 1.52 7.29
CA ILE A 13 18.82 0.98 7.25
C ILE A 13 18.58 0.23 5.93
N LEU A 14 18.90 0.82 4.79
CA LEU A 14 18.71 0.17 3.48
C LEU A 14 19.44 -1.17 3.38
N LEU A 15 20.70 -1.23 3.83
CA LEU A 15 21.49 -2.46 3.83
C LEU A 15 20.89 -3.53 4.75
N ARG A 16 20.41 -3.13 5.94
CA ARG A 16 19.70 -4.03 6.86
C ARG A 16 18.44 -4.60 6.20
N GLU A 17 17.58 -3.76 5.65
CA GLU A 17 16.34 -4.20 5.00
C GLU A 17 16.61 -5.15 3.82
N TRP A 18 17.71 -4.92 3.09
CA TRP A 18 18.14 -5.80 2.00
C TRP A 18 18.61 -7.16 2.50
N GLN A 19 19.44 -7.17 3.54
CA GLN A 19 19.95 -8.41 4.16
C GLN A 19 18.83 -9.24 4.79
N GLU A 20 17.82 -8.58 5.33
CA GLU A 20 16.65 -9.23 5.92
C GLU A 20 15.56 -9.57 4.88
N GLY A 21 15.80 -9.31 3.59
CA GLY A 21 14.90 -9.68 2.49
C GLY A 21 13.60 -8.87 2.45
N ARG A 22 13.55 -7.70 3.10
CA ARG A 22 12.42 -6.75 3.06
C ARG A 22 12.57 -5.67 2.01
N ALA A 23 13.72 -5.64 1.33
CA ALA A 23 14.01 -4.72 0.23
C ALA A 23 14.89 -5.40 -0.84
N PRO A 24 14.83 -4.94 -2.10
CA PRO A 24 13.96 -3.90 -2.62
C PRO A 24 12.59 -4.49 -2.99
N VAL A 25 11.52 -3.78 -2.63
CA VAL A 25 10.18 -4.11 -3.12
C VAL A 25 9.90 -3.28 -4.36
N HIS A 26 9.59 -3.96 -5.47
CA HIS A 26 9.24 -3.38 -6.76
C HIS A 26 8.00 -4.07 -7.33
N TRP A 27 7.37 -3.47 -8.34
CA TRP A 27 6.08 -3.91 -8.90
C TRP A 27 6.01 -5.39 -9.28
N GLU A 28 7.10 -5.96 -9.79
CA GLU A 28 7.12 -7.37 -10.20
C GLU A 28 6.97 -8.35 -9.03
N ARG A 29 7.26 -7.95 -7.78
CA ARG A 29 6.95 -8.79 -6.61
C ARG A 29 5.45 -8.96 -6.38
N PHE A 30 4.64 -8.08 -6.96
CA PHE A 30 3.18 -8.15 -6.91
C PHE A 30 2.57 -8.76 -8.18
N ALA A 31 3.38 -9.16 -9.18
CA ALA A 31 2.88 -9.63 -10.46
C ALA A 31 1.90 -10.80 -10.31
N GLN A 32 2.29 -11.84 -9.58
CA GLN A 32 1.46 -13.03 -9.42
C GLN A 32 0.09 -12.73 -8.77
N PRO A 33 -0.02 -12.09 -7.59
CA PRO A 33 -1.33 -11.77 -7.01
C PRO A 33 -2.12 -10.77 -7.85
N LEU A 34 -1.47 -9.75 -8.42
CA LEU A 34 -2.16 -8.73 -9.22
C LEU A 34 -2.75 -9.31 -10.51
N LEU A 35 -1.95 -10.09 -11.25
CA LEU A 35 -2.39 -10.71 -12.50
C LEU A 35 -3.44 -11.80 -12.24
N HIS A 36 -3.33 -12.54 -11.13
CA HIS A 36 -4.37 -13.47 -10.70
C HIS A 36 -5.71 -12.75 -10.47
N ILE A 37 -5.72 -11.65 -9.70
CA ILE A 37 -6.93 -10.85 -9.46
C ILE A 37 -7.47 -10.32 -10.80
N ALA A 38 -6.61 -9.71 -11.62
CA ALA A 38 -7.01 -9.15 -12.91
C ALA A 38 -7.57 -10.20 -13.90
N ALA A 39 -7.05 -11.43 -13.87
CA ALA A 39 -7.48 -12.52 -14.75
C ALA A 39 -8.79 -13.19 -14.31
N THR A 40 -9.07 -13.18 -13.00
CA THR A 40 -10.19 -13.93 -12.43
C THR A 40 -11.44 -13.07 -12.17
N HIS A 41 -11.29 -11.75 -12.06
CA HIS A 41 -12.41 -10.84 -11.88
C HIS A 41 -13.17 -10.62 -13.19
N ARG A 42 -14.50 -10.60 -13.13
CA ARG A 42 -15.36 -10.21 -14.25
C ARG A 42 -15.26 -8.71 -14.49
N ALA A 43 -15.58 -8.27 -15.71
CA ALA A 43 -15.60 -6.85 -16.06
C ALA A 43 -16.48 -6.03 -15.09
N SER A 44 -17.63 -6.55 -14.69
CA SER A 44 -18.53 -5.91 -13.72
C SER A 44 -17.93 -5.75 -12.32
N GLU A 45 -17.01 -6.64 -11.93
CA GLU A 45 -16.30 -6.56 -10.64
C GLU A 45 -15.13 -5.58 -10.73
N LEU A 46 -14.38 -5.62 -11.84
CA LEU A 46 -13.31 -4.67 -12.14
C LEU A 46 -13.82 -3.23 -12.23
N GLU A 47 -15.02 -3.03 -12.81
CA GLU A 47 -15.66 -1.72 -12.90
C GLU A 47 -15.87 -1.08 -11.52
N GLN A 48 -16.05 -1.87 -10.46
CA GLN A 48 -16.26 -1.34 -9.11
C GLN A 48 -14.97 -0.88 -8.44
N ILE A 49 -13.80 -1.21 -8.98
CA ILE A 49 -12.50 -0.84 -8.40
C ILE A 49 -12.27 0.67 -8.58
N ALA A 50 -11.71 1.31 -7.54
CA ALA A 50 -11.37 2.72 -7.58
C ALA A 50 -10.39 3.02 -8.73
N GLU A 51 -10.52 4.19 -9.35
CA GLU A 51 -9.78 4.63 -10.55
C GLU A 51 -10.05 3.84 -11.85
N VAL A 52 -10.86 2.76 -11.83
CA VAL A 52 -11.36 2.12 -13.06
C VAL A 52 -12.49 2.95 -13.66
N THR A 53 -12.15 3.76 -14.67
CA THR A 53 -13.13 4.56 -15.43
C THR A 53 -13.74 3.73 -16.55
N GLU A 54 -14.95 4.10 -17.00
CA GLU A 54 -15.68 3.45 -18.10
C GLU A 54 -14.79 2.97 -19.26
N GLY A 55 -14.91 1.67 -19.57
CA GLY A 55 -14.23 0.97 -20.64
C GLY A 55 -12.83 0.45 -20.28
N LEU A 56 -12.27 0.86 -19.13
CA LEU A 56 -10.94 0.43 -18.71
C LEU A 56 -10.93 -1.02 -18.23
N GLU A 57 -12.01 -1.50 -17.62
CA GLU A 57 -12.24 -2.90 -17.26
C GLU A 57 -12.12 -3.83 -18.47
N HIS A 58 -12.77 -3.49 -19.59
CA HIS A 58 -12.69 -4.26 -20.83
C HIS A 58 -11.30 -4.20 -21.46
N ARG A 59 -10.66 -3.03 -21.42
CA ARG A 59 -9.29 -2.86 -21.90
C ARG A 59 -8.33 -3.72 -21.08
N LEU A 60 -8.47 -3.73 -19.75
CA LEU A 60 -7.65 -4.52 -18.84
C LEU A 60 -7.71 -6.00 -19.19
N SER A 61 -8.91 -6.59 -19.23
CA SER A 61 -9.07 -8.01 -19.55
C SER A 61 -8.53 -8.37 -20.95
N ARG A 62 -8.78 -7.53 -21.96
CA ARG A 62 -8.26 -7.77 -23.31
C ARG A 62 -6.74 -7.67 -23.38
N THR A 63 -6.17 -6.67 -22.72
CA THR A 63 -4.72 -6.43 -22.70
C THR A 63 -4.02 -7.60 -22.01
N LEU A 64 -4.56 -8.07 -20.89
CA LEU A 64 -4.01 -9.18 -20.13
C LEU A 64 -3.86 -10.45 -20.97
N ALA A 65 -4.87 -10.77 -21.78
CA ALA A 65 -4.85 -11.94 -22.67
C ALA A 65 -3.85 -11.83 -23.84
N GLN A 66 -3.32 -10.64 -24.11
CA GLN A 66 -2.41 -10.35 -25.22
C GLN A 66 -0.99 -10.02 -24.75
N LEU A 67 -0.72 -10.09 -23.45
CA LEU A 67 0.61 -9.79 -22.93
C LEU A 67 1.63 -10.81 -23.45
N PRO A 68 2.83 -10.36 -23.86
CA PRO A 68 3.90 -11.27 -24.25
C PRO A 68 4.44 -12.06 -23.04
N GLU A 69 4.37 -11.48 -21.85
CA GLU A 69 4.82 -12.05 -20.59
C GLU A 69 3.95 -11.58 -19.42
N PRO A 70 3.76 -12.40 -18.37
CA PRO A 70 2.99 -12.04 -17.18
C PRO A 70 3.79 -11.09 -16.27
N SER A 71 3.97 -9.83 -16.71
CA SER A 71 4.69 -8.76 -16.00
C SER A 71 3.77 -7.56 -15.72
N VAL A 72 4.00 -6.91 -14.58
CA VAL A 72 3.31 -5.65 -14.25
C VAL A 72 3.77 -4.51 -15.17
N GLU A 73 5.07 -4.44 -15.48
CA GLU A 73 5.61 -3.48 -16.43
C GLU A 73 5.05 -3.67 -17.85
N ALA A 74 4.98 -4.91 -18.33
CA ALA A 74 4.37 -5.23 -19.63
C ALA A 74 2.90 -4.76 -19.66
N LEU A 75 2.14 -5.04 -18.60
CA LEU A 75 0.77 -4.59 -18.45
C LEU A 75 0.63 -3.06 -18.44
N LEU A 76 1.44 -2.36 -17.62
CA LEU A 76 1.43 -0.90 -17.54
C LEU A 76 1.72 -0.26 -18.90
N ASN A 77 2.69 -0.78 -19.64
CA ASN A 77 3.07 -0.27 -20.95
C ASN A 77 1.96 -0.47 -21.99
N ALA A 78 1.29 -1.62 -21.99
CA ALA A 78 0.19 -1.91 -22.90
C ALA A 78 -1.11 -1.13 -22.57
N LEU A 79 -1.36 -0.87 -21.28
CA LEU A 79 -2.51 -0.07 -20.84
C LEU A 79 -2.34 1.44 -21.05
N LYS A 80 -1.10 1.93 -21.02
CA LYS A 80 -0.78 3.35 -21.16
C LYS A 80 -1.37 3.92 -22.45
N THR A 81 -2.05 5.06 -22.32
CA THR A 81 -2.53 5.86 -23.46
C THR A 81 -2.32 7.34 -23.19
N LYS A 82 -2.73 8.22 -24.11
CA LYS A 82 -2.83 9.66 -23.84
C LYS A 82 -3.82 9.96 -22.70
N ARG A 83 -4.90 9.17 -22.57
CA ARG A 83 -5.93 9.32 -21.52
C ARG A 83 -5.48 8.74 -20.17
N TYR A 84 -4.69 7.67 -20.19
CA TYR A 84 -4.26 6.95 -18.98
C TYR A 84 -2.76 7.09 -18.77
N THR A 85 -2.39 8.01 -17.89
CA THR A 85 -1.00 8.17 -17.47
C THR A 85 -0.53 6.96 -16.68
N ARG A 86 0.79 6.74 -16.66
CA ARG A 86 1.40 5.64 -15.92
C ARG A 86 1.10 5.69 -14.42
N THR A 87 1.13 6.89 -13.83
CA THR A 87 0.83 7.09 -12.40
C THR A 87 -0.64 6.77 -12.07
N LYS A 88 -1.58 7.12 -12.95
CA LYS A 88 -2.98 6.73 -12.79
C LYS A 88 -3.15 5.22 -12.84
N LEU A 89 -2.53 4.55 -13.81
CA LEU A 89 -2.59 3.10 -13.94
C LEU A 89 -1.96 2.39 -12.73
N GLN A 90 -0.84 2.89 -12.22
CA GLN A 90 -0.23 2.38 -10.99
C GLN A 90 -1.18 2.49 -9.79
N ARG A 91 -1.84 3.64 -9.58
CA ARG A 91 -2.86 3.77 -8.52
C ARG A 91 -4.03 2.80 -8.71
N MET A 92 -4.54 2.67 -9.94
CA MET A 92 -5.59 1.71 -10.26
C MET A 92 -5.18 0.27 -9.94
N LEU A 93 -3.95 -0.15 -10.31
CA LEU A 93 -3.44 -1.48 -9.99
C LEU A 93 -3.26 -1.68 -8.48
N THR A 94 -2.87 -0.65 -7.73
CA THR A 94 -2.87 -0.70 -6.26
C THR A 94 -4.29 -0.90 -5.70
N HIS A 95 -5.28 -0.16 -6.21
CA HIS A 95 -6.67 -0.34 -5.80
C HIS A 95 -7.20 -1.73 -6.15
N LEU A 96 -6.78 -2.30 -7.28
CA LEU A 96 -7.12 -3.66 -7.67
C LEU A 96 -6.49 -4.69 -6.71
N LEU A 97 -5.19 -4.56 -6.43
CA LEU A 97 -4.46 -5.44 -5.51
C LEU A 97 -5.07 -5.46 -4.10
N LEU A 98 -5.52 -4.29 -3.62
CA LEU A 98 -6.09 -4.12 -2.28
C LEU A 98 -7.63 -4.27 -2.24
N ASN A 99 -8.27 -4.53 -3.38
CA ASN A 99 -9.74 -4.57 -3.50
C ASN A 99 -10.41 -3.31 -2.91
N HIS A 100 -9.86 -2.14 -3.24
CA HIS A 100 -10.42 -0.83 -2.90
C HIS A 100 -11.46 -0.45 -3.95
N THR A 101 -12.73 -0.54 -3.59
CA THR A 101 -13.84 -0.18 -4.47
C THR A 101 -14.11 1.33 -4.48
N LYS A 102 -14.79 1.81 -5.52
CA LYS A 102 -15.29 3.19 -5.62
C LYS A 102 -16.14 3.59 -4.41
N ALA A 103 -16.92 2.65 -3.86
CA ALA A 103 -17.72 2.89 -2.66
C ALA A 103 -16.86 3.12 -1.40
N LYS A 104 -15.74 2.39 -1.25
CA LYS A 104 -14.79 2.60 -0.13
C LYS A 104 -14.00 3.90 -0.26
N CYS A 105 -13.80 4.38 -1.48
CA CYS A 105 -13.03 5.59 -1.79
C CYS A 105 -13.91 6.71 -2.35
N SER A 106 -15.18 6.78 -1.94
CA SER A 106 -16.11 7.79 -2.46
C SER A 106 -15.71 9.20 -1.98
N PRO A 107 -16.08 10.27 -2.71
CA PRO A 107 -15.82 11.64 -2.26
C PRO A 107 -16.34 11.92 -0.86
N GLU A 108 -17.50 11.38 -0.49
CA GLU A 108 -18.10 11.53 0.84
C GLU A 108 -17.24 10.85 1.91
N LYS A 109 -16.75 9.63 1.64
CA LYS A 109 -15.86 8.90 2.55
C LYS A 109 -14.52 9.60 2.73
N LEU A 110 -13.98 10.19 1.67
CA LEU A 110 -12.73 10.95 1.74
C LEU A 110 -12.91 12.28 2.46
N ALA A 111 -14.09 12.90 2.36
CA ALA A 111 -14.42 14.14 3.06
C ALA A 111 -14.55 13.97 4.59
N GLU A 112 -14.77 12.74 5.09
CA GLU A 112 -14.72 12.43 6.53
C GLU A 112 -13.33 12.69 7.15
N GLY A 113 -12.27 12.71 6.33
CA GLY A 113 -10.90 12.92 6.79
C GLY A 113 -10.32 11.70 7.53
N PRO A 114 -9.12 11.83 8.14
CA PRO A 114 -8.49 10.74 8.87
C PRO A 114 -9.22 10.44 10.18
N GLY A 115 -9.45 9.16 10.47
CA GLY A 115 -10.10 8.72 11.71
C GLY A 115 -9.17 8.66 12.93
N TYR A 116 -7.85 8.74 12.73
CA TYR A 116 -6.86 8.61 13.80
C TYR A 116 -5.49 9.21 13.43
N LEU A 117 -4.64 9.35 14.45
CA LEU A 117 -3.23 9.71 14.32
C LEU A 117 -2.37 8.48 14.63
N ARG A 118 -1.84 7.82 13.61
CA ARG A 118 -0.99 6.63 13.77
C ARG A 118 0.45 7.03 14.09
N VAL A 119 0.94 6.61 15.25
CA VAL A 119 2.33 6.85 15.66
C VAL A 119 3.21 5.72 15.12
N LEU A 120 4.14 6.04 14.22
CA LEU A 120 5.11 5.08 13.65
C LEU A 120 6.47 5.12 14.37
N GLY A 121 6.82 6.27 14.94
CA GLY A 121 8.02 6.42 15.77
C GLY A 121 8.14 7.79 16.42
N PHE A 122 9.01 7.91 17.43
CA PHE A 122 9.27 9.15 18.15
C PHE A 122 10.63 9.11 18.86
N ASN A 123 11.22 10.28 19.10
CA ASN A 123 12.38 10.47 19.97
C ASN A 123 11.93 11.00 21.36
N ALA A 124 12.87 11.33 22.26
CA ALA A 124 12.55 11.87 23.59
C ALA A 124 11.66 13.13 23.57
N GLN A 125 11.89 14.05 22.62
CA GLN A 125 11.06 15.24 22.46
C GLN A 125 9.66 14.88 21.95
N GLY A 126 9.58 14.01 20.94
CA GLY A 126 8.33 13.48 20.41
C GLY A 126 7.52 12.72 21.46
N GLN A 127 8.18 12.02 22.39
CA GLN A 127 7.51 11.36 23.51
C GLN A 127 6.79 12.37 24.41
N SER A 128 7.44 13.50 24.73
CA SER A 128 6.84 14.57 25.52
C SER A 128 5.65 15.21 24.78
N LEU A 129 5.77 15.42 23.46
CA LEU A 129 4.68 15.90 22.63
C LEU A 129 3.50 14.92 22.60
N LEU A 130 3.75 13.63 22.41
CA LEU A 130 2.70 12.60 22.40
C LEU A 130 1.94 12.52 23.72
N LYS A 131 2.61 12.74 24.87
CA LYS A 131 1.93 12.84 26.18
C LYS A 131 0.94 14.00 26.22
N HIS A 132 1.28 15.12 25.61
CA HIS A 132 0.38 16.27 25.49
C HIS A 132 -0.76 15.99 24.49
N MET A 133 -0.43 15.51 23.29
CA MET A 133 -1.40 15.20 22.23
C MET A 133 -2.46 14.20 22.67
N LYS A 134 -2.12 13.21 23.51
CA LYS A 134 -3.11 12.29 24.09
C LYS A 134 -4.26 12.98 24.84
N LYS A 135 -4.04 14.21 25.32
CA LYS A 135 -5.05 15.00 26.04
C LYS A 135 -5.71 16.07 25.17
N THR A 136 -5.05 16.51 24.10
CA THR A 136 -5.43 17.71 23.35
C THR A 136 -5.76 17.49 21.89
N ALA A 137 -5.37 16.35 21.30
CA ALA A 137 -5.66 16.04 19.91
C ALA A 137 -7.17 15.82 19.71
N SER A 138 -7.68 16.33 18.58
CA SER A 138 -9.07 16.11 18.15
C SER A 138 -9.34 14.68 17.65
N LEU A 139 -8.28 13.92 17.37
CA LEU A 139 -8.34 12.55 16.87
C LEU A 139 -7.61 11.58 17.83
N PRO A 140 -8.03 10.31 17.90
CA PRO A 140 -7.36 9.29 18.67
C PRO A 140 -5.88 9.13 18.27
N VAL A 141 -4.97 9.24 19.24
CA VAL A 141 -3.53 9.01 19.05
C VAL A 141 -3.21 7.53 19.27
N LEU A 142 -2.95 6.80 18.19
CA LEU A 142 -2.77 5.35 18.21
C LEU A 142 -1.29 4.96 18.29
N LEU A 143 -0.91 4.35 19.41
CA LEU A 143 0.39 3.69 19.56
C LEU A 143 0.30 2.16 19.39
N LYS A 144 -0.86 1.57 19.66
CA LYS A 144 -1.14 0.14 19.51
C LYS A 144 -2.41 -0.01 18.68
N PRO A 145 -2.32 -0.48 17.43
CA PRO A 145 -3.49 -0.61 16.56
C PRO A 145 -4.53 -1.60 17.06
N SER A 146 -4.07 -2.64 17.76
CA SER A 146 -4.93 -3.70 18.32
C SER A 146 -5.98 -3.20 19.31
N THR A 147 -5.86 -1.98 19.83
CA THR A 147 -6.82 -1.40 20.77
C THR A 147 -7.87 -0.50 20.11
N PHE A 148 -7.89 -0.40 18.78
CA PHE A 148 -8.75 0.52 18.05
C PHE A 148 -9.38 -0.15 16.84
N VAL A 149 -10.65 0.16 16.58
CA VAL A 149 -11.41 -0.38 15.46
C VAL A 149 -11.89 0.77 14.61
N HIS A 150 -11.45 0.81 13.35
CA HIS A 150 -11.85 1.81 12.38
C HIS A 150 -11.63 1.30 10.96
N ASN A 151 -12.53 1.61 10.04
CA ASN A 151 -12.44 1.08 8.66
C ASN A 151 -11.13 1.46 7.96
N GLN A 152 -10.64 2.70 8.15
CA GLN A 152 -9.35 3.11 7.58
C GLN A 152 -8.17 2.30 8.15
N LEU A 153 -8.25 1.89 9.43
CA LEU A 153 -7.21 1.06 10.05
C LEU A 153 -7.21 -0.35 9.47
N GLU A 154 -8.39 -0.88 9.14
CA GLU A 154 -8.49 -2.16 8.44
C GLU A 154 -7.81 -2.10 7.05
N LEU A 155 -8.03 -1.02 6.29
CA LEU A 155 -7.38 -0.81 5.00
C LEU A 155 -5.85 -0.67 5.12
N ASP A 156 -5.36 0.04 6.14
CA ASP A 156 -3.92 0.17 6.42
C ASP A 156 -3.29 -1.20 6.73
N VAL A 157 -3.94 -2.01 7.57
CA VAL A 157 -3.47 -3.36 7.91
C VAL A 157 -3.48 -4.29 6.69
N GLN A 158 -4.52 -4.20 5.85
CA GLN A 158 -4.59 -4.96 4.59
C GLN A 158 -3.46 -4.56 3.63
N ALA A 159 -3.16 -3.26 3.53
CA ALA A 159 -2.05 -2.77 2.72
C ALA A 159 -0.69 -3.23 3.23
N GLN A 160 -0.46 -3.22 4.55
CA GLN A 160 0.75 -3.73 5.19
C GLN A 160 0.94 -5.24 4.91
N ALA A 161 -0.14 -6.02 5.02
CA ALA A 161 -0.10 -7.45 4.73
C ALA A 161 0.26 -7.71 3.26
N ALA A 162 -0.39 -7.00 2.32
CA ALA A 162 -0.11 -7.11 0.90
C ALA A 162 1.33 -6.71 0.56
N TYR A 163 1.85 -5.64 1.16
CA TYR A 163 3.24 -5.20 0.99
C TYR A 163 4.23 -6.25 1.51
N THR A 164 3.97 -6.80 2.70
CA THR A 164 4.86 -7.79 3.32
C THR A 164 4.93 -9.07 2.49
N LEU A 165 3.81 -9.51 1.91
CA LEU A 165 3.79 -10.68 1.01
C LEU A 165 4.68 -10.53 -0.23
N ALA A 166 5.08 -9.30 -0.58
CA ALA A 166 6.03 -9.04 -1.66
C ALA A 166 7.51 -9.14 -1.21
N CYS A 167 7.80 -9.23 0.09
CA CYS A 167 9.15 -9.45 0.62
C CYS A 167 9.64 -10.89 0.38
N GLU A 168 10.93 -11.16 0.57
CA GLU A 168 11.51 -12.51 0.37
C GLU A 168 11.25 -13.44 1.54
N HIS A 169 11.42 -12.95 2.76
CA HIS A 169 11.21 -13.71 3.98
C HIS A 169 9.97 -13.19 4.68
N VAL A 170 8.90 -13.99 4.64
CA VAL A 170 7.60 -13.62 5.20
C VAL A 170 7.13 -14.70 6.15
N ASP A 171 6.72 -14.26 7.34
CA ASP A 171 5.90 -15.05 8.23
C ASP A 171 4.63 -14.26 8.61
N THR A 172 3.69 -14.95 9.25
CA THR A 172 2.41 -14.34 9.64
C THR A 172 2.56 -13.23 10.67
N ARG A 173 3.61 -13.28 11.52
CA ARG A 173 3.88 -12.24 12.51
C ARG A 173 4.35 -10.96 11.83
N ILE A 174 5.19 -11.05 10.81
CA ILE A 174 5.64 -9.91 10.00
C ILE A 174 4.47 -9.36 9.17
N MET A 175 3.63 -10.23 8.59
CA MET A 175 2.47 -9.80 7.81
C MET A 175 1.50 -8.92 8.61
N TYR A 176 1.38 -9.22 9.90
CA TYR A 176 0.55 -8.49 10.85
C TYR A 176 1.38 -7.66 11.83
N SER A 177 2.60 -7.26 11.45
CA SER A 177 3.53 -6.51 12.30
C SER A 177 2.91 -5.23 12.85
N ASP A 178 1.98 -4.64 12.11
CA ASP A 178 1.19 -3.48 12.52
C ASP A 178 0.52 -3.65 13.90
N TYR A 179 0.07 -4.86 14.26
CA TYR A 179 -0.52 -5.12 15.57
C TYR A 179 0.51 -5.35 16.69
N TYR A 180 1.72 -5.80 16.34
CA TYR A 180 2.69 -6.35 17.28
C TYR A 180 3.91 -5.46 17.50
N GLU A 181 4.30 -4.69 16.51
CA GLU A 181 5.47 -3.83 16.56
C GLU A 181 5.13 -2.51 17.26
N PRO A 182 5.83 -2.16 18.34
CA PRO A 182 5.69 -0.85 18.92
C PRO A 182 6.27 0.22 17.98
N PRO A 183 5.84 1.48 18.11
CA PRO A 183 6.46 2.57 17.37
C PRO A 183 7.96 2.63 17.63
N VAL A 184 8.73 2.95 16.59
CA VAL A 184 10.20 3.09 16.67
C VAL A 184 10.56 4.16 17.71
N ARG A 185 11.48 3.84 18.61
CA ARG A 185 12.00 4.78 19.62
C ARG A 185 13.45 5.10 19.32
N LEU A 186 13.74 6.39 19.20
CA LEU A 186 15.09 6.93 18.97
C LEU A 186 15.66 7.52 20.27
#